data_AF-A0A7W4HKE4-F1
#
_entry.id   AF-A0A7W4HKE4-F1
#
_cell.length_a   1.000
_cell.length_b   1.000
_cell.length_c   1.000
_cell.angle_alpha   90.00
_cell.angle_beta   90.00
_cell.angle_gamma   90.00
#
_symmetry.space_group_name_H-M   'P 1'
#
loop_
_entity.id
_entity.type
_entity.pdbx_description
1 polymer ?
#
loop_
_entity_poly.entity_id
_entity_poly.type
_entity_poly.pdbx_seq_one_letter_code
_entity_poly.pdbx_strand_id
1 'polypeptide(L)'
;MLISFLTWWYGKGLAWRAEKILEGIERSIDTFSLGLLIKTWFAPFRQIDALGVLNASIEVRIKKFFDKLFSRFIGAFLRTIIMIIGVFFISFKAIWGLIMLILWLILPVLPIILAVIFTTGWTPKIIPKINDDFRNWQKNTPVKEVKPSRAKRNWLL
;
A
#
# COMPACT_ATOMS: atom_id res chain seq x y z
N MET A 1 26.29 -6.32 -30.22
CA MET A 1 25.17 -6.91 -29.44
C MET A 1 25.03 -6.27 -28.06
N LEU A 2 26.04 -6.30 -27.19
CA LEU A 2 25.96 -5.69 -25.85
C LEU A 2 25.66 -4.18 -25.87
N ILE A 3 26.36 -3.41 -26.72
CA ILE A 3 26.11 -1.96 -26.83
C ILE A 3 24.66 -1.66 -27.22
N SER A 4 24.11 -2.40 -28.19
CA SER A 4 22.73 -2.24 -28.65
C SER A 4 21.71 -2.60 -27.54
N PHE A 5 22.03 -3.61 -26.73
CA PHE A 5 21.24 -3.98 -25.55
C PHE A 5 21.26 -2.89 -24.49
N LEU A 6 22.43 -2.35 -24.13
CA LEU A 6 22.54 -1.25 -23.17
C LEU A 6 21.83 0.01 -23.68
N THR A 7 22.01 0.38 -24.95
CA THR A 7 21.32 1.52 -25.56
C THR A 7 19.80 1.36 -25.51
N TRP A 8 19.28 0.16 -25.76
CA TRP A 8 17.85 -0.10 -25.59
C TRP A 8 17.44 -0.02 -24.11
N TRP A 9 18.21 -0.63 -23.20
CA TRP A 9 17.91 -0.71 -21.78
C TRP A 9 17.76 0.66 -21.13
N TYR A 10 18.73 1.55 -21.36
CA TYR A 10 18.75 2.91 -20.79
C TYR A 10 17.87 3.91 -21.56
N GLY A 11 17.51 3.60 -22.82
CA GLY A 11 16.62 4.43 -23.63
C GLY A 11 15.18 3.93 -23.61
N LYS A 12 14.83 3.11 -24.61
CA LYS A 12 13.46 2.63 -24.84
C LYS A 12 12.92 1.74 -23.72
N GLY A 13 13.76 0.88 -23.14
CA GLY A 13 13.39 -0.02 -22.06
C GLY A 13 13.06 0.72 -20.76
N LEU A 14 13.83 1.77 -20.43
CA LEU A 14 13.56 2.64 -19.30
C LEU A 14 12.26 3.43 -19.49
N ALA A 15 12.04 3.99 -20.69
CA ALA A 15 10.79 4.68 -21.02
C ALA A 15 9.57 3.73 -20.92
N TRP A 16 9.66 2.53 -21.48
CA TRP A 16 8.63 1.51 -21.37
C TRP A 16 8.34 1.12 -19.92
N ARG A 17 9.39 1.00 -19.08
CA ARG A 17 9.24 0.68 -17.66
C ARG A 17 8.54 1.81 -16.90
N ALA A 18 8.90 3.06 -17.18
CA ALA A 18 8.27 4.24 -16.60
C ALA A 18 6.79 4.32 -17.00
N GLU A 19 6.46 4.09 -18.28
CA GLU A 19 5.09 4.08 -18.78
C GLU A 19 4.23 3.01 -18.06
N LYS A 20 4.76 1.81 -17.86
CA LYS A 20 4.05 0.75 -17.12
C LYS A 20 3.81 1.10 -15.64
N ILE A 21 4.73 1.83 -15.02
CA ILE A 21 4.53 2.33 -13.65
C ILE A 21 3.42 3.39 -13.63
N LEU A 22 3.43 4.32 -14.59
CA LEU A 22 2.41 5.36 -14.76
C LEU A 22 1.01 4.76 -15.02
N GLU A 23 0.87 3.83 -15.96
CA GLU A 23 -0.37 3.09 -16.20
C GLU A 23 -0.89 2.41 -14.91
N GLY A 24 0.04 1.86 -14.11
CA GLY A 24 -0.28 1.27 -12.82
C GLY A 24 -0.85 2.29 -11.85
N ILE A 25 -0.24 3.48 -11.76
CA ILE A 25 -0.71 4.57 -10.90
C ILE A 25 -2.08 5.08 -11.35
N GLU A 26 -2.27 5.28 -12.66
CA GLU A 26 -3.54 5.72 -13.27
C GLU A 26 -4.69 4.76 -12.94
N ARG A 27 -4.49 3.45 -13.12
CA ARG A 27 -5.49 2.45 -12.70
C ARG A 27 -5.82 2.52 -11.22
N SER A 28 -4.84 2.84 -10.37
CA SER A 28 -5.09 3.02 -8.94
C SER A 28 -5.89 4.29 -8.65
N ILE A 29 -5.63 5.39 -9.35
CA ILE A 29 -6.44 6.61 -9.28
C ILE A 29 -7.91 6.32 -9.64
N ASP A 30 -8.14 5.55 -10.70
CA ASP A 30 -9.48 5.15 -11.15
C ASP A 30 -10.16 4.17 -10.19
N THR A 31 -9.42 3.20 -9.65
CA THR A 31 -9.93 2.21 -8.68
C THR A 31 -10.45 2.89 -7.43
N PHE A 32 -9.71 3.88 -6.91
CA PHE A 32 -10.17 4.68 -5.78
C PHE A 32 -11.13 5.80 -6.19
N SER A 33 -11.41 5.95 -7.50
CA SER A 33 -12.25 6.99 -8.08
C SER A 33 -11.94 8.37 -7.49
N LEU A 34 -10.67 8.67 -7.23
CA LEU A 34 -10.29 9.83 -6.43
C LEU A 34 -10.78 11.14 -7.07
N GLY A 35 -10.75 11.23 -8.40
CA GLY A 35 -11.30 12.37 -9.13
C GLY A 35 -12.80 12.55 -8.89
N LEU A 36 -13.56 11.46 -8.84
CA LEU A 36 -15.00 11.50 -8.53
C LEU A 36 -15.23 11.83 -7.05
N LEU A 37 -14.43 11.27 -6.13
CA LEU A 37 -14.53 11.55 -4.70
C LEU A 37 -14.28 13.04 -4.40
N ILE A 38 -13.25 13.64 -5.00
CA ILE A 38 -12.95 15.07 -4.87
C ILE A 38 -14.09 15.91 -5.45
N LYS A 39 -14.59 15.57 -6.64
CA LYS A 39 -15.70 16.29 -7.29
C LYS A 39 -17.01 16.21 -6.51
N THR A 40 -17.28 15.08 -5.88
CA THR A 40 -18.48 14.85 -5.06
C THR A 40 -18.35 15.35 -3.62
N TRP A 41 -17.14 15.69 -3.18
CA TRP A 41 -16.90 16.33 -1.87
C TRP A 41 -17.48 17.75 -1.83
N PHE A 42 -17.44 18.46 -2.96
CA PHE A 42 -17.96 19.82 -3.12
C PHE A 42 -19.28 19.88 -3.90
N ALA A 43 -19.88 18.74 -4.27
CA ALA A 43 -21.12 18.74 -5.03
C ALA A 43 -22.24 19.40 -4.20
N PRO A 44 -22.88 20.49 -4.71
CA PRO A 44 -23.97 21.13 -4.02
C PRO A 44 -25.14 20.17 -3.87
N PHE A 45 -25.76 20.22 -2.70
CA PHE A 45 -26.83 19.32 -2.29
C PHE A 45 -28.04 19.44 -3.21
N ARG A 46 -28.17 18.55 -4.19
CA ARG A 46 -29.42 18.43 -4.92
C ARG A 46 -30.44 17.67 -4.08
N GLN A 47 -31.34 18.44 -3.48
CA GLN A 47 -32.78 18.13 -3.40
C GLN A 47 -33.22 16.95 -2.50
N ILE A 48 -32.73 16.81 -1.27
CA ILE A 48 -33.46 16.01 -0.25
C ILE A 48 -34.59 16.82 0.43
N ASP A 49 -34.86 18.03 -0.07
CA ASP A 49 -35.87 18.96 0.45
C ASP A 49 -37.09 19.14 -0.47
N ALA A 50 -37.10 18.55 -1.66
CA ALA A 50 -38.21 18.78 -2.61
C ALA A 50 -39.53 18.08 -2.19
N LEU A 51 -39.51 17.17 -1.21
CA LEU A 51 -40.68 16.41 -0.79
C LEU A 51 -40.92 16.53 0.73
N GLY A 52 -41.76 17.50 1.12
CA GLY A 52 -42.66 17.33 2.26
C GLY A 52 -42.17 17.90 3.61
N VAL A 53 -42.13 19.22 3.74
CA VAL A 53 -42.29 19.89 5.06
C VAL A 53 -43.08 21.20 4.91
N LEU A 54 -44.26 21.13 4.30
CA LEU A 54 -45.16 22.29 4.25
C LEU A 54 -46.03 22.43 5.51
N ASN A 55 -46.19 21.39 6.35
CA ASN A 55 -47.09 21.41 7.54
C ASN A 55 -46.61 20.59 8.77
N ALA A 56 -45.30 20.52 9.09
CA ALA A 56 -44.82 19.75 10.25
C ALA A 56 -44.53 20.63 11.48
N SER A 57 -44.86 20.13 12.67
CA SER A 57 -44.45 20.71 13.97
C SER A 57 -42.96 21.05 14.01
N ILE A 58 -42.62 22.16 14.67
CA ILE A 58 -41.25 22.67 14.82
C ILE A 58 -40.31 21.59 15.38
N GLU A 59 -40.81 20.76 16.29
CA GLU A 59 -40.05 19.68 16.92
C GLU A 59 -39.65 18.58 15.92
N VAL A 60 -40.57 18.20 15.03
CA VAL A 60 -40.32 17.24 13.93
C VAL A 60 -39.32 17.82 12.93
N ARG A 61 -39.34 19.14 12.72
CA ARG A 61 -38.44 19.85 11.81
C ARG A 61 -37.00 19.85 12.33
N ILE A 62 -36.81 20.09 13.63
CA ILE A 62 -35.50 20.06 14.29
C ILE A 62 -34.94 18.63 14.29
N LYS A 63 -35.76 17.62 14.59
CA LYS A 63 -35.31 16.22 14.58
C LYS A 63 -34.88 15.76 13.19
N LYS A 64 -35.67 16.09 12.13
CA LYS A 64 -35.28 15.82 10.74
C LYS A 64 -34.01 16.58 10.31
N PHE A 65 -33.80 17.78 10.83
CA PHE A 65 -32.59 18.55 10.57
C PHE A 65 -31.35 17.89 11.17
N PHE A 66 -31.44 17.42 12.43
CA PHE A 66 -30.37 16.66 13.07
C PHE A 66 -30.10 15.32 12.39
N ASP A 67 -31.14 14.56 12.03
CA ASP A 67 -30.97 13.30 11.30
C ASP A 67 -30.28 13.53 9.94
N LYS A 68 -30.62 14.62 9.23
CA LYS A 68 -29.94 15.04 7.99
C LYS A 68 -28.48 15.45 8.22
N LEU A 69 -28.19 16.19 9.30
CA LEU A 69 -26.84 16.58 9.68
C LEU A 69 -25.97 15.36 10.04
N PHE A 70 -26.52 14.43 10.82
CA PHE A 70 -25.79 13.24 11.25
C PHE A 70 -25.52 12.30 10.07
N SER A 71 -26.53 12.03 9.24
CA SER A 71 -26.35 11.27 7.99
C SER A 71 -25.29 11.90 7.06
N ARG A 72 -25.26 13.24 6.97
CA ARG A 72 -24.22 13.98 6.24
C ARG A 72 -22.83 13.87 6.87
N PHE A 73 -22.74 13.92 8.19
CA PHE A 73 -21.47 13.80 8.90
C PHE A 73 -20.84 12.43 8.64
N ILE A 74 -21.62 11.35 8.75
CA ILE A 74 -21.14 10.01 8.43
C ILE A 74 -20.69 9.92 6.96
N GLY A 75 -21.49 10.44 6.02
CA GLY A 75 -21.14 10.41 4.59
C GLY A 75 -19.86 11.19 4.26
N ALA A 76 -19.69 12.38 4.84
CA ALA A 76 -18.49 13.19 4.69
C ALA A 76 -17.27 12.54 5.36
N PHE A 77 -17.46 11.95 6.54
CA PHE A 77 -16.41 11.26 7.30
C PHE A 77 -15.88 10.04 6.54
N LEU A 78 -16.78 9.17 6.07
CA LEU A 78 -16.40 7.99 5.28
C LEU A 78 -15.69 8.38 3.98
N ARG A 79 -16.17 9.40 3.26
CA ARG A 79 -15.51 9.90 2.04
C ARG A 79 -14.11 10.45 2.33
N THR A 80 -13.93 11.12 3.47
CA THR A 80 -12.62 11.64 3.91
C THR A 80 -11.65 10.50 4.22
N ILE A 81 -12.10 9.46 4.93
CA ILE A 81 -11.28 8.28 5.22
C ILE A 81 -10.83 7.59 3.92
N ILE A 82 -11.75 7.32 3.00
CA ILE A 82 -11.43 6.65 1.73
C ILE A 82 -10.46 7.49 0.91
N MET A 83 -10.62 8.81 0.89
CA MET A 83 -9.69 9.72 0.20
C MET A 83 -8.29 9.66 0.79
N ILE A 84 -8.15 9.71 2.13
CA ILE A 84 -6.85 9.60 2.81
C ILE A 84 -6.18 8.27 2.48
N ILE A 85 -6.92 7.16 2.56
CA ILE A 85 -6.40 5.83 2.25
C ILE A 85 -5.97 5.74 0.78
N GLY A 86 -6.78 6.26 -0.15
CA GLY A 86 -6.46 6.25 -1.58
C GLY A 86 -5.21 7.06 -1.90
N VAL A 87 -5.07 8.26 -1.32
CA VAL A 87 -3.86 9.09 -1.48
C VAL A 87 -2.63 8.39 -0.90
N PHE A 88 -2.76 7.79 0.29
CA PHE A 88 -1.67 7.05 0.91
C PHE A 88 -1.24 5.85 0.05
N PHE A 89 -2.19 5.08 -0.46
CA PHE A 89 -1.92 3.92 -1.30
C PHE A 89 -1.23 4.29 -2.62
N ILE A 90 -1.70 5.36 -3.29
CA ILE A 90 -1.07 5.85 -4.52
C ILE A 90 0.33 6.36 -4.26
N SER A 91 0.53 7.10 -3.16
CA SER A 91 1.84 7.58 -2.75
C SER A 91 2.81 6.41 -2.53
N PHE A 92 2.38 5.38 -1.81
CA PHE A 92 3.18 4.16 -1.61
C PHE A 92 3.50 3.46 -2.94
N LYS A 93 2.50 3.34 -3.83
CA LYS A 93 2.70 2.73 -5.16
C LYS A 93 3.66 3.52 -6.03
N ALA A 94 3.63 4.85 -5.96
CA ALA A 94 4.56 5.73 -6.65
C ALA A 94 5.99 5.55 -6.14
N ILE A 95 6.19 5.51 -4.81
CA ILE A 95 7.49 5.24 -4.19
C ILE A 95 8.00 3.86 -4.61
N TRP A 96 7.15 2.84 -4.57
CA TRP A 96 7.50 1.49 -5.02
C TRP A 96 7.89 1.44 -6.50
N GLY A 97 7.14 2.15 -7.35
CA GLY A 97 7.45 2.32 -8.76
C GLY A 97 8.81 2.97 -8.98
N LEU A 98 9.13 4.02 -8.21
CA LEU A 98 10.43 4.70 -8.26
C LEU A 98 11.58 3.76 -7.86
N ILE A 99 11.42 2.99 -6.78
CA ILE A 99 12.40 1.98 -6.35
C ILE A 99 12.62 0.95 -7.46
N MET A 100 11.54 0.47 -8.09
CA MET A 100 11.61 -0.48 -9.20
C MET A 100 12.31 0.09 -10.43
N LEU A 101 12.18 1.41 -10.68
CA LEU A 101 12.85 2.10 -11.77
C LEU A 101 14.35 2.25 -11.48
N ILE A 102 14.74 2.58 -10.25
CA ILE A 102 16.15 2.60 -9.82
C ILE A 102 16.75 1.20 -9.92
N LEU A 103 16.04 0.17 -9.45
CA LEU A 103 16.50 -1.21 -9.54
C LEU A 103 16.69 -1.65 -11.00
N TRP A 104 15.78 -1.24 -11.90
CA TRP A 104 15.90 -1.47 -13.33
C TRP A 104 17.19 -0.86 -13.91
N LEU A 105 17.58 0.33 -13.44
CA LEU A 105 18.82 0.99 -13.88
C LEU A 105 20.08 0.20 -13.47
N ILE A 106 20.06 -0.43 -12.30
CA ILE A 106 21.22 -1.15 -11.73
C ILE A 106 21.29 -2.59 -12.25
N LEU A 107 20.17 -3.19 -12.62
CA LEU A 107 20.05 -4.59 -13.05
C LEU A 107 21.08 -5.04 -14.11
N PRO A 108 21.38 -4.29 -15.19
CA PRO A 108 22.35 -4.73 -16.20
C PRO A 108 23.80 -4.73 -15.70
N VAL A 109 24.11 -3.96 -14.65
CA VAL A 109 25.47 -3.84 -14.08
C VAL A 109 25.68 -4.85 -12.93
N LEU A 110 24.60 -5.26 -12.28
CA LEU A 110 24.57 -6.21 -11.16
C LEU A 110 25.35 -7.54 -11.42
N PRO A 111 25.21 -8.23 -12.58
CA PRO A 111 25.97 -9.46 -12.83
C PRO A 111 27.48 -9.20 -12.94
N ILE A 112 27.90 -8.03 -13.43
CA ILE A 112 29.32 -7.65 -13.52
C ILE A 112 29.88 -7.44 -12.12
N ILE A 113 29.15 -6.72 -11.27
CA ILE A 113 29.53 -6.48 -9.87
C ILE A 113 29.66 -7.81 -9.12
N LEU A 114 28.71 -8.72 -9.29
CA LEU A 114 28.75 -10.06 -8.67
C LEU A 114 29.94 -10.89 -9.15
N ALA A 115 30.28 -10.86 -10.44
CA ALA A 115 31.43 -11.57 -10.99
C ALA A 115 32.76 -11.02 -10.44
N VAL A 116 32.88 -9.70 -10.30
CA VAL A 116 34.05 -9.05 -9.70
C VAL A 116 34.19 -9.41 -8.21
N ILE A 117 33.10 -9.38 -7.45
CA ILE A 117 33.08 -9.80 -6.04
C ILE A 117 33.50 -11.27 -5.90
N PHE A 118 32.98 -12.15 -6.77
CA PHE A 118 33.30 -13.58 -6.75
C PHE A 118 34.79 -13.85 -7.04
N THR A 119 35.37 -13.14 -8.00
CA THR A 119 36.78 -13.32 -8.39
C THR A 119 37.76 -12.69 -7.41
N THR A 120 37.42 -11.57 -6.78
CA THR A 120 38.28 -10.88 -5.80
C THR A 120 38.17 -11.45 -4.38
N GLY A 121 37.21 -12.34 -4.11
CA GLY A 121 36.95 -12.88 -2.77
C GLY A 121 36.51 -11.81 -1.76
N TRP A 122 36.17 -10.61 -2.23
CA TRP A 122 35.82 -9.48 -1.40
C TRP A 122 34.43 -9.67 -0.81
N THR A 123 34.35 -10.15 0.43
CA THR A 123 33.08 -10.22 1.15
C THR A 123 32.76 -8.86 1.77
N PRO A 124 31.62 -8.23 1.45
CA PRO A 124 31.21 -7.05 2.18
C PRO A 124 31.08 -7.41 3.66
N LYS A 125 31.71 -6.64 4.55
CA LYS A 125 31.71 -6.85 6.02
C LYS A 125 30.30 -7.02 6.63
N ILE A 126 29.26 -6.64 5.88
CA ILE A 126 27.85 -6.86 6.20
C ILE A 126 27.51 -8.36 6.26
N ILE A 127 28.02 -9.19 5.34
CA ILE A 127 27.67 -10.62 5.26
C ILE A 127 28.05 -11.41 6.53
N PRO A 128 29.29 -11.33 7.06
CA PRO A 128 29.64 -12.03 8.29
C PRO A 128 28.86 -11.51 9.49
N LYS A 129 28.66 -10.18 9.60
CA LYS A 129 27.88 -9.58 10.69
C LYS A 129 26.44 -10.08 10.72
N ILE A 130 25.79 -10.18 9.55
CA ILE A 130 24.42 -10.72 9.45
C ILE A 130 24.39 -12.16 9.97
N ASN A 131 25.33 -13.00 9.54
CA ASN A 131 25.38 -14.40 9.98
C ASN A 131 25.62 -14.55 11.49
N ASP A 132 26.46 -13.67 12.05
CA ASP A 132 26.73 -13.61 13.49
C ASP A 132 25.48 -13.16 14.29
N ASP A 133 24.75 -12.14 13.81
CA ASP A 133 23.49 -11.69 14.42
C ASP A 133 22.41 -12.78 14.34
N PHE A 134 22.27 -13.48 13.21
CA PHE A 134 21.35 -14.61 13.07
C PHE A 134 21.69 -15.75 14.03
N ARG A 135 22.99 -16.10 14.16
CA ARG A 135 23.45 -17.12 15.11
C ARG A 135 23.18 -16.72 16.57
N ASN A 136 23.39 -15.46 16.92
CA ASN A 136 23.10 -14.95 18.26
C ASN A 136 21.60 -14.96 18.54
N TRP A 137 20.77 -14.58 17.58
CA TRP A 137 19.31 -14.65 17.71
C TRP A 137 18.83 -16.09 17.94
N GLN A 138 19.35 -17.06 17.17
CA GLN A 138 18.97 -18.48 17.31
C GLN A 138 19.41 -19.09 18.65
N LYS A 139 20.54 -18.64 19.22
CA LYS A 139 20.98 -19.06 20.56
C LYS A 139 20.11 -18.46 21.67
N ASN A 140 19.61 -17.24 21.47
CA ASN A 140 18.83 -16.50 22.46
C ASN A 140 17.32 -16.73 22.36
N THR A 141 16.83 -17.38 21.31
CA THR A 141 15.42 -17.80 21.24
C THR A 141 15.16 -18.88 22.28
N PRO A 142 14.34 -18.62 23.32
CA PRO A 142 13.95 -19.65 24.25
C PRO A 142 13.10 -20.66 23.49
N VAL A 143 13.66 -21.85 23.26
CA VAL A 143 12.87 -23.01 22.84
C VAL A 143 11.93 -23.29 24.00
N LYS A 144 10.71 -22.75 23.93
CA LYS A 144 9.62 -23.20 24.81
C LYS A 144 9.40 -24.67 24.45
N GLU A 145 10.05 -25.56 25.19
CA GLU A 145 9.64 -26.96 25.25
C GLU A 145 8.20 -26.97 25.77
N VAL A 146 7.26 -26.97 24.85
CA VAL A 146 5.87 -27.29 25.17
C VAL A 146 5.87 -28.76 25.52
N LYS A 147 6.14 -29.08 26.79
CA LYS A 147 5.91 -30.42 27.34
C LYS A 147 4.47 -30.77 26.98
N PRO A 148 4.20 -31.88 26.25
CA PRO A 148 2.84 -32.27 25.98
C PRO A 148 2.17 -32.50 27.33
N SER A 149 1.20 -31.65 27.67
CA SER A 149 0.37 -31.89 28.84
C SER A 149 -0.30 -33.24 28.63
N ARG A 150 0.13 -34.25 29.38
CA ARG A 150 -0.55 -35.55 29.47
C ARG A 150 -1.96 -35.25 29.96
N ALA A 151 -2.88 -35.06 29.03
CA ALA A 151 -4.29 -34.99 29.33
C ALA A 151 -4.64 -36.34 29.96
N LYS A 152 -4.92 -36.34 31.27
CA LYS A 152 -5.54 -37.46 31.96
C LYS A 152 -6.87 -37.71 31.25
N ARG A 153 -6.87 -38.68 30.34
CA ARG A 153 -8.07 -39.26 29.78
C ARG A 153 -8.74 -40.05 30.90
N ASN A 154 -9.66 -39.42 31.62
CA ASN A 154 -10.55 -40.12 32.55
C ASN A 154 -11.43 -41.06 31.72
N TRP A 155 -11.19 -42.36 31.86
CA TRP A 155 -12.07 -43.43 31.40
C TRP A 155 -12.99 -43.82 32.56
N LEU A 156 -14.08 -43.07 32.72
CA LEU A 156 -15.23 -43.47 33.52
C LEU A 156 -16.51 -42.97 32.86
N LEU A 157 -17.01 -43.79 31.95
CA LEU A 157 -18.43 -44.03 31.66
C LEU A 157 -18.55 -45.50 31.25
#